data_AF-A0A956EK07-F1
#
_entry.id   AF-A0A956EK07-F1
#
_cell.length_a   1.000
_cell.length_b   1.000
_cell.length_c   1.000
_cell.angle_alpha   90.00
_cell.angle_beta   90.00
_cell.angle_gamma   90.00
#
_symmetry.space_group_name_H-M   'P 1'
#
loop_
_entity.id
_entity.type
_entity.pdbx_description
1 polymer ?
#
loop_
_entity_poly.entity_id
_entity_poly.type
_entity_poly.pdbx_seq_one_letter_code
_entity_poly.pdbx_strand_id
1 'polypeptide(L)' 'TAERGGDLGPVGRGMFAVAYEDAAWALAPGALSEVVETDFGFHVIQRMADGT' A
#
# COMPACT_ATOMS: atom_id res chain seq x y z
N THR A 1 -1.43 2.23 10.82
CA THR A 1 -2.90 2.30 11.03
C THR A 1 -3.27 3.67 11.58
N ALA A 2 -4.53 4.11 11.44
CA ALA A 2 -5.00 5.52 11.43
C ALA A 2 -4.31 6.51 12.38
N GLU A 3 -3.88 6.07 13.56
CA GLU A 3 -3.11 6.83 14.56
C GLU A 3 -1.74 7.34 14.05
N ARG A 4 -1.19 6.73 12.99
CA ARG A 4 0.05 7.13 12.29
C ARG A 4 -0.21 7.66 10.87
N GLY A 5 -1.39 8.22 10.60
CA GLY A 5 -1.70 8.80 9.29
C GLY A 5 -1.78 7.80 8.15
N GLY A 6 -2.02 6.52 8.44
CA GLY A 6 -2.04 5.46 7.43
C GLY A 6 -0.69 4.78 7.19
N ASP A 7 0.39 5.21 7.85
CA ASP A 7 1.69 4.56 7.74
C ASP A 7 1.65 3.12 8.28
N LEU A 8 2.13 2.20 7.44
CA LEU A 8 2.21 0.76 7.72
C LEU A 8 3.62 0.33 8.13
N GLY A 9 4.62 1.22 8.07
CA GLY A 9 6.01 0.88 8.33
C GLY A 9 6.59 -0.11 7.31
N PRO A 10 7.68 -0.83 7.64
CA PRO A 10 8.27 -1.83 6.76
C PRO A 10 7.30 -3.00 6.56
N VAL A 11 6.79 -3.14 5.35
CA VAL A 11 5.87 -4.19 4.95
C VAL A 11 6.61 -5.34 4.25
N GLY A 12 6.36 -6.58 4.68
CA GLY A 12 6.88 -7.80 4.06
C GLY A 12 5.85 -8.45 3.14
N ARG A 13 6.32 -9.30 2.21
CA ARG A 13 5.45 -10.10 1.34
C ARG A 13 4.63 -11.09 2.16
N GLY A 14 3.36 -11.30 1.78
CA GLY A 14 2.42 -12.20 2.43
C GLY A 14 1.70 -11.61 3.64
N MET A 15 1.83 -10.30 3.89
CA MET A 15 1.18 -9.61 5.01
C MET A 15 -0.16 -8.96 4.63
N PHE A 16 -0.46 -8.83 3.34
CA PHE A 16 -1.66 -8.18 2.82
C PHE A 16 -2.41 -9.09 1.85
N ALA A 17 -3.66 -8.72 1.54
CA ALA A 17 -4.42 -9.37 0.48
C ALA A 17 -3.64 -9.29 -0.85
N VAL A 18 -3.74 -10.34 -1.67
CA VAL A 18 -2.96 -10.45 -2.92
C VAL A 18 -3.15 -9.21 -3.81
N ALA A 19 -4.38 -8.73 -3.95
CA ALA A 19 -4.68 -7.52 -4.73
C ALA A 19 -4.01 -6.24 -4.17
N TYR A 20 -3.92 -6.12 -2.84
CA TYR A 20 -3.21 -5.00 -2.21
C TYR A 20 -1.71 -5.11 -2.47
N GLU A 21 -1.14 -6.30 -2.29
CA GLU A 21 0.29 -6.54 -2.48
C GLU A 21 0.72 -6.29 -3.93
N ASP A 22 0.00 -6.82 -4.91
CA ASP A 22 0.28 -6.60 -6.33
C ASP A 22 0.21 -5.12 -6.69
N ALA A 23 -0.82 -4.41 -6.23
CA ALA A 23 -0.95 -2.98 -6.48
C ALA A 23 0.19 -2.18 -5.82
N ALA A 24 0.57 -2.49 -4.57
CA ALA A 24 1.66 -1.81 -3.88
C ALA A 24 3.02 -1.99 -4.57
N TRP A 25 3.29 -3.19 -5.12
CA TRP A 25 4.54 -3.48 -5.84
C TRP A 25 4.57 -2.92 -7.26
N ALA A 26 3.41 -2.78 -7.90
CA ALA A 26 3.31 -2.15 -9.22
C ALA A 26 3.59 -0.63 -9.20
N LEU A 27 3.43 0.03 -8.04
CA LEU A 27 3.70 1.46 -7.90
C LEU A 27 5.19 1.77 -7.94
N ALA A 28 5.53 2.86 -8.63
CA ALA A 28 6.83 3.49 -8.47
C ALA A 28 6.99 4.07 -7.05
N PRO A 29 8.22 4.19 -6.51
CA PRO A 29 8.46 4.88 -5.25
C PRO A 29 7.88 6.31 -5.28
N GLY A 30 7.13 6.68 -4.24
CA GLY A 30 6.44 7.96 -4.14
C GLY A 30 5.08 8.04 -4.84
N ALA A 31 4.70 7.03 -5.62
CA ALA A 31 3.44 7.03 -6.36
C ALA A 31 2.24 6.61 -5.49
N LEU A 32 1.07 7.12 -5.87
CA LEU A 32 -0.23 6.77 -5.31
C LEU A 32 -0.97 5.85 -6.29
N SER A 33 -1.60 4.79 -5.79
CA SER A 33 -2.45 3.91 -6.58
C SER A 33 -3.80 4.53 -6.88
N GLU A 34 -4.43 3.98 -7.92
CA GLU A 34 -5.87 4.05 -8.06
C GLU A 34 -6.56 3.25 -6.94
N VAL A 35 -7.89 3.30 -6.89
CA VAL A 35 -8.65 2.58 -5.86
C VAL A 35 -8.51 1.07 -6.09
N VAL A 36 -7.99 0.37 -5.08
CA VAL A 36 -7.82 -1.08 -5.05
C VAL A 36 -8.97 -1.69 -4.27
N GLU A 37 -9.79 -2.51 -4.93
CA GLU A 37 -10.84 -3.29 -4.28
C GLU A 37 -10.25 -4.60 -3.74
N THR A 38 -10.56 -4.92 -2.50
CA THR A 38 -10.25 -6.21 -1.87
C THR A 38 -11.49 -6.74 -1.15
N ASP A 39 -11.47 -7.98 -0.69
CA ASP A 39 -12.54 -8.55 0.15
C ASP A 39 -12.81 -7.75 1.44
N PHE A 40 -11.90 -6.85 1.82
CA PHE A 40 -12.03 -5.97 2.99
C PHE A 40 -12.56 -4.57 2.64
N GLY A 41 -12.84 -4.28 1.37
CA GLY A 41 -13.34 -3.00 0.88
C GLY A 41 -12.39 -2.30 -0.09
N PHE A 42 -12.45 -0.97 -0.12
CA PHE A 42 -11.68 -0.14 -1.03
C PHE A 42 -10.46 0.48 -0.34
N HIS A 43 -9.31 0.42 -1.00
CA HIS A 43 -8.03 0.87 -0.48
C HIS A 43 -7.35 1.81 -1.46
N VAL A 44 -6.64 2.82 -0.94
CA VAL A 44 -5.71 3.64 -1.71
C VAL A 44 -4.33 3.46 -1.11
N ILE A 45 -3.35 3.20 -1.96
CA ILE A 45 -2.01 2.79 -1.55
C ILE A 45 -1.01 3.85 -1.98
N GLN A 46 -0.18 4.33 -1.05
CA GLN A 46 0.97 5.16 -1.38
C GLN A 46 2.24 4.38 -1.11
N ARG A 47 3.09 4.23 -2.14
CA ARG A 47 4.42 3.67 -1.93
C ARG A 47 5.34 4.79 -1.46
N MET A 48 5.97 4.62 -0.31
CA MET A 48 6.96 5.59 0.19
C MET A 48 8.14 5.67 -0.79
N ALA A 49 8.63 6.89 -1.05
CA ALA A 49 9.78 7.11 -1.92
C ALA A 49 11.06 6.54 -1.27
N ASP A 50 11.96 5.98 -2.08
CA ASP A 50 13.28 5.56 -1.63
C ASP A 50 14.18 6.78 -1.44
N GLY A 51 14.13 7.35 -0.23
CA GLY A 51 15.08 8.37 0.21
C GLY A 51 14.43 9.67 0.65
N THR A 52 14.16 9.77 1.96
CA THR A 52 14.60 10.91 2.77
C THR A 52 14.87 10.39 4.19
#